data_AF-A0A5C3KAB3-F1
#
_entry.id   AF-A0A5C3KAB3-F1
#
_cell.length_a   1.000
_cell.length_b   1.000
_cell.length_c   1.000
_cell.angle_alpha   90.00
_cell.angle_beta   90.00
_cell.angle_gamma   90.00
#
_symmetry.space_group_name_H-M   'P 1'
#
loop_
_entity.id
_entity.type
_entity.pdbx_description
1 polymer ?
#
loop_
_entity_poly.entity_id
_entity_poly.type
_entity_poly.pdbx_seq_one_letter_code
_entity_poly.pdbx_strand_id
1 'polypeptide(L)'
;INFRNFLVDHLRKRVGKTGRWVLSEAKFCRWRKAPRGILWGTAGAGKTILASIIIEDLMELAKSNKRICVAFAFSRYTDALTVEEILAGLLRQ
;
A
#
# COMPACT_ATOMS: atom_id res chain seq x y z
N ILE A 1 16.42 -4.28 1.19
CA ILE A 1 15.19 -4.49 0.36
C ILE A 1 14.69 -3.14 -0.14
N ASN A 2 14.20 -3.04 -1.39
CA ASN A 2 13.58 -1.81 -1.90
C ASN A 2 12.09 -2.05 -2.18
N PHE A 3 11.22 -1.63 -1.26
CA PHE A 3 9.77 -1.83 -1.37
C PHE A 3 9.14 -1.10 -2.56
N ARG A 4 9.77 -0.02 -3.06
CA ARG A 4 9.28 0.71 -4.25
C ARG A 4 9.34 -0.16 -5.51
N ASN A 5 10.34 -1.04 -5.63
CA ASN A 5 10.44 -1.94 -6.78
C ASN A 5 9.25 -2.93 -6.80
N PHE A 6 8.90 -3.51 -5.65
CA PHE A 6 7.72 -4.37 -5.53
C PHE A 6 6.42 -3.63 -5.84
N LEU A 7 6.28 -2.39 -5.36
CA LEU A 7 5.14 -1.55 -5.67
C LEU A 7 4.97 -1.34 -7.19
N VAL A 8 6.05 -0.97 -7.87
CA VAL A 8 6.06 -0.77 -9.33
C VAL A 8 5.70 -2.06 -10.06
N ASP A 9 6.25 -3.20 -9.65
CA ASP A 9 5.94 -4.49 -10.28
C ASP A 9 4.49 -4.94 -10.05
N HIS A 10 3.93 -4.68 -8.87
CA HIS A 10 2.51 -4.96 -8.61
C HIS A 10 1.59 -4.06 -9.43
N LEU A 11 1.90 -2.77 -9.54
CA LEU A 11 1.13 -1.83 -10.34
C LEU A 11 1.21 -2.15 -11.84
N ARG A 12 2.35 -2.63 -12.34
CA ARG A 12 2.51 -3.09 -13.74
C ARG A 12 1.66 -4.31 -14.08
N LYS A 13 1.42 -5.21 -13.12
CA LYS A 13 0.56 -6.39 -13.29
C LYS A 13 -0.93 -6.05 -13.34
N ARG A 14 -1.29 -4.79 -13.11
CA ARG A 14 -2.67 -4.33 -13.14
C ARG A 14 -3.19 -4.26 -14.57
N VAL A 15 -4.36 -4.87 -14.81
CA VAL A 15 -5.08 -4.71 -16.07
C VAL A 15 -5.95 -3.45 -15.99
N GLY A 16 -5.54 -2.39 -16.68
CA GLY A 16 -6.30 -1.15 -16.82
C GLY A 16 -6.65 -0.47 -15.49
N LYS A 17 -7.93 -0.06 -15.32
CA LYS A 17 -8.43 0.64 -14.12
C LYS A 17 -8.93 -0.29 -13.01
N THR A 18 -8.73 -1.59 -13.13
CA THR A 18 -9.27 -2.61 -12.21
C THR A 18 -8.81 -2.39 -10.77
N GLY A 19 -9.71 -2.48 -9.80
CA GLY A 19 -9.37 -2.28 -8.38
C GLY A 19 -9.34 -0.81 -7.91
N ARG A 20 -9.54 0.19 -8.78
CA ARG A 20 -9.65 1.61 -8.33
C ARG A 20 -10.92 1.85 -7.50
N TRP A 21 -11.91 0.99 -7.63
CA TRP A 21 -13.15 1.04 -6.84
C TRP A 21 -12.88 1.05 -5.32
N VAL A 22 -11.75 0.49 -4.86
CA VAL A 22 -11.37 0.49 -3.43
C VAL A 22 -11.24 1.90 -2.86
N LEU A 23 -10.83 2.88 -3.68
CA LEU A 23 -10.66 4.27 -3.27
C LEU A 23 -12.01 4.97 -3.03
N SER A 24 -13.08 4.44 -3.62
CA SER A 24 -14.44 4.94 -3.45
C SER A 24 -15.23 4.16 -2.39
N GLU A 25 -14.68 3.08 -1.83
CA GLU A 25 -15.37 2.32 -0.79
C GLU A 25 -15.53 3.13 0.50
N ALA A 26 -16.70 3.03 1.11
CA ALA A 26 -16.99 3.69 2.39
C ALA A 26 -16.02 3.26 3.50
N LYS A 27 -15.58 1.99 3.51
CA LYS A 27 -14.61 1.48 4.48
C LYS A 27 -13.26 2.17 4.35
N PHE A 28 -12.74 2.28 3.11
CA PHE A 28 -11.50 3.00 2.83
C PHE A 28 -11.63 4.48 3.16
N CYS A 29 -12.70 5.15 2.73
CA CYS A 29 -12.93 6.56 3.01
C CYS A 29 -12.97 6.88 4.52
N ARG A 30 -13.60 6.00 5.32
CA ARG A 30 -13.60 6.12 6.78
C ARG A 30 -12.21 5.89 7.37
N TRP A 31 -11.51 4.85 6.94
CA TRP A 31 -10.14 4.56 7.40
C TRP A 31 -9.19 5.73 7.10
N ARG A 32 -9.25 6.30 5.89
CA ARG A 32 -8.38 7.42 5.46
C ARG A 32 -8.59 8.70 6.27
N LYS A 33 -9.81 8.95 6.77
CA LYS A 33 -10.14 10.14 7.57
C LYS A 33 -9.85 9.95 9.06
N ALA A 34 -9.70 8.71 9.52
CA ALA A 34 -9.45 8.43 10.92
C ALA A 34 -7.98 8.74 11.28
N PRO A 35 -7.68 9.31 12.46
CA PRO A 35 -6.31 9.58 12.87
C PRO A 35 -5.50 8.29 13.09
N ARG A 36 -6.18 7.19 13.42
CA ARG A 36 -5.61 5.83 13.53
C ARG A 36 -6.67 4.84 13.07
N GLY A 37 -6.27 3.78 12.37
CA GLY A 37 -7.19 2.75 11.95
C GLY A 37 -6.50 1.60 11.23
N ILE A 38 -7.20 0.47 11.13
CA ILE A 38 -6.74 -0.70 10.37
C ILE A 38 -7.78 -1.01 9.30
N LEU A 39 -7.33 -1.21 8.07
CA LEU A 39 -8.16 -1.64 6.95
C LEU A 39 -7.90 -3.11 6.67
N TRP A 40 -8.95 -3.93 6.73
CA TRP A 40 -8.89 -5.38 6.46
C TRP A 40 -9.70 -5.75 5.23
N GLY A 41 -9.20 -6.73 4.46
CA GLY A 41 -9.87 -7.29 3.30
C GLY A 41 -9.95 -8.82 3.36
N THR A 42 -10.83 -9.42 2.57
CA THR A 42 -11.03 -10.88 2.52
C THR A 42 -9.87 -11.61 1.84
N ALA A 43 -9.70 -12.90 2.13
CA ALA A 43 -8.78 -13.78 1.41
C ALA A 43 -9.16 -13.85 -0.09
N GLY A 44 -8.17 -13.96 -0.99
CA GLY A 44 -8.42 -14.07 -2.43
C GLY A 44 -8.82 -12.77 -3.17
N ALA A 45 -9.17 -11.68 -2.48
CA ALA A 45 -9.65 -10.43 -3.10
C ALA A 45 -8.57 -9.60 -3.87
N GLY A 46 -7.38 -10.15 -4.11
CA GLY A 46 -6.29 -9.39 -4.74
C GLY A 46 -5.71 -8.28 -3.86
N LYS A 47 -5.72 -8.48 -2.53
CA LYS A 47 -5.26 -7.50 -1.52
C LYS A 47 -3.92 -6.85 -1.84
N THR A 48 -2.96 -7.59 -2.37
CA THR A 48 -1.64 -7.05 -2.74
C THR A 48 -1.75 -5.97 -3.81
N ILE A 49 -2.60 -6.18 -4.82
CA ILE A 49 -2.87 -5.17 -5.86
C ILE A 49 -3.65 -4.00 -5.27
N LEU A 50 -4.70 -4.26 -4.48
CA LEU A 50 -5.48 -3.20 -3.80
C LEU A 50 -4.63 -2.34 -2.86
N ALA A 51 -3.74 -2.95 -2.07
CA ALA A 51 -2.80 -2.24 -1.21
C ALA A 51 -1.83 -1.38 -2.03
N SER A 52 -1.34 -1.89 -3.16
CA SER A 52 -0.46 -1.13 -4.06
C SER A 52 -1.16 0.11 -4.63
N ILE A 53 -2.46 -0.01 -4.95
CA ILE A 53 -3.29 1.11 -5.43
C ILE A 53 -3.51 2.16 -4.35
N ILE A 54 -3.77 1.72 -3.11
CA ILE A 54 -3.92 2.60 -1.97
C ILE A 54 -2.62 3.35 -1.69
N ILE A 55 -1.47 2.66 -1.74
CA ILE A 55 -0.16 3.29 -1.56
C ILE A 55 0.09 4.34 -2.65
N GLU A 56 -0.21 4.04 -3.91
CA GLU A 56 -0.11 4.98 -5.03
C GLU A 56 -0.95 6.25 -4.77
N ASP A 57 -2.22 6.12 -4.39
CA ASP A 57 -3.13 7.24 -4.06
C ASP A 57 -2.58 8.09 -2.91
N LEU A 58 -2.10 7.46 -1.83
CA LEU A 58 -1.52 8.16 -0.68
C LEU A 58 -0.22 8.88 -1.04
N MET A 59 0.62 8.28 -1.89
CA MET A 59 1.85 8.92 -2.37
C MET A 59 1.53 10.12 -3.27
N GLU A 60 0.51 10.04 -4.13
CA GLU A 60 0.04 11.20 -4.91
C GLU A 60 -0.47 12.32 -4.00
N LEU A 61 -1.24 11.97 -2.95
CA LEU A 61 -1.71 12.93 -1.96
C LEU A 61 -0.53 13.60 -1.22
N ALA A 62 0.49 12.84 -0.83
CA ALA A 62 1.69 13.35 -0.17
C ALA A 62 2.49 14.33 -1.05
N LYS A 63 2.47 14.19 -2.38
CA LYS A 63 3.07 15.19 -3.29
C LYS A 63 2.40 16.55 -3.17
N SER A 64 1.09 16.58 -2.94
CA SER A 64 0.30 17.81 -2.80
C SER A 64 0.30 18.39 -1.38
N ASN A 65 0.56 17.56 -0.37
CA ASN A 65 0.53 17.95 1.04
C ASN A 65 1.77 17.47 1.79
N LYS A 66 2.71 18.39 2.03
CA LYS A 66 3.98 18.13 2.72
C LYS A 66 3.85 17.67 4.18
N ARG A 67 2.64 17.71 4.76
CA ARG A 67 2.37 17.19 6.12
C ARG A 67 2.14 15.67 6.14
N ILE A 68 2.04 15.04 4.97
CA ILE A 68 1.77 13.60 4.84
C ILE A 68 3.06 12.88 4.50
N CYS A 69 3.43 11.90 5.33
CA CYS A 69 4.49 10.94 5.04
C CYS A 69 3.87 9.56 4.83
N VAL A 70 4.34 8.85 3.81
CA VAL A 70 3.87 7.50 3.47
C VAL A 70 5.06 6.55 3.52
N ALA A 71 5.00 5.59 4.42
CA ALA A 71 5.95 4.48 4.51
C ALA A 71 5.18 3.17 4.36
N PHE A 72 5.74 2.21 3.62
CA PHE A 72 5.07 0.94 3.37
C PHE A 72 6.06 -0.22 3.28
N ALA A 73 5.58 -1.42 3.61
CA ALA A 73 6.31 -2.66 3.46
C ALA A 73 5.36 -3.74 2.93
N PHE A 74 5.89 -4.64 2.11
CA PHE A 74 5.18 -5.84 1.68
C PHE A 74 5.75 -7.04 2.42
N SER A 75 4.91 -7.71 3.20
CA SER A 75 5.23 -9.00 3.80
C SER A 75 4.50 -10.09 3.00
N ARG A 76 5.26 -10.99 2.37
CA ARG A 76 4.74 -12.14 1.65
C ARG A 76 5.15 -13.39 2.41
N TYR A 77 4.22 -14.32 2.59
CA TYR A 77 4.51 -15.60 3.27
C TYR A 77 5.59 -16.43 2.56
N THR A 78 5.75 -16.22 1.24
CA THR A 78 6.80 -16.87 0.45
C THR A 78 8.18 -16.28 0.65
N ASP A 79 8.28 -15.07 1.21
CA ASP A 79 9.56 -14.41 1.43
C ASP A 79 9.91 -14.53 2.91
N ALA A 80 11.03 -15.18 3.23
CA ALA A 80 11.56 -15.26 4.58
C ALA A 80 12.25 -13.93 4.95
N LEU A 81 11.49 -12.83 4.98
CA LEU A 81 12.01 -11.53 5.40
C LEU A 81 12.05 -11.44 6.92
N THR A 82 13.19 -11.05 7.49
CA THR A 82 13.28 -10.80 8.92
C THR A 82 12.67 -9.44 9.29
N VAL A 83 12.37 -9.25 10.57
CA VAL A 83 11.86 -7.97 11.08
C VAL A 83 12.87 -6.85 10.84
N GLU A 84 14.15 -7.14 11.01
CA GLU A 84 15.25 -6.21 10.78
C GLU A 84 15.30 -5.76 9.32
N GLU A 85 15.11 -6.67 8.37
CA GLU A 85 15.08 -6.33 6.94
C GLU A 85 13.88 -5.47 6.56
N ILE A 86 12.71 -5.71 7.18
CA ILE A 86 11.51 -4.89 6.98
C ILE A 86 11.75 -3.49 7.55
N LEU A 87 12.27 -3.38 8.77
CA LEU A 87 12.57 -2.10 9.42
C LEU A 87 13.64 -1.32 8.64
N ALA A 88 14.72 -1.98 8.22
CA ALA A 88 15.75 -1.35 7.39
C ALA A 88 15.19 -0.88 6.04
N GLY A 89 14.26 -1.64 5.44
CA GLY A 89 13.56 -1.25 4.21
C GLY A 89 12.57 -0.09 4.39
N LEU A 90 11.99 0.08 5.59
CA LEU A 90 11.17 1.25 5.93
C LEU A 90 12.03 2.49 6.13
N LEU A 91 13.15 2.38 6.84
CA LEU A 91 14.08 3.50 7.10
C LEU A 91 14.76 4.04 5.83
N ARG A 92 14.91 3.21 4.80
CA ARG A 92 15.56 3.59 3.53
C ARG A 92 14.68 4.46 2.61
N GLN A 93 13.38 4.54 2.86
CA GLN A 93 12.42 5.23 1.98
C GLN A 93 12.49 6.74 2.09
#